data_AF-A0A6A5WLG1-F1
#
_entry.id   AF-A0A6A5WLG1-F1
#
_cell.length_a   1.000
_cell.length_b   1.000
_cell.length_c   1.000
_cell.angle_alpha   90.00
_cell.angle_beta   90.00
_cell.angle_gamma   90.00
#
_symmetry.space_group_name_H-M   'P 1'
#
loop_
_entity.id
_entity.type
_entity.pdbx_description
1 polymer ?
#
loop_
_entity_poly.entity_id
_entity_poly.type
_entity_poly.pdbx_seq_one_letter_code
_entity_poly.pdbx_strand_id
1 'polypeptide(L)'
;MRHVNASSIAVGLLCGPFICAYIVFTSCCCPGRLRRSSDCDEKKKFERRQMMAPKPLAVRPLEHSLTIPVPDFEKTRSAGPKRGKTAQQLQCKMMSLPLELREMIYKALLGNDTMHIVLKETKLGHLRCKASTLEDCPVVNEVGSPSRESCWGHTDSANIITDTCMSTGGKIEPTDGDILPLLQTCRQIYSEAIPILYKTNTFSFNDLDSLRHFTATILPVRLSLIRSITLEWCMTWPIYDVIAQTLLLSNPALYPPNDEATWEESWRIIATMPGLQKLRVRLFYFEGFRNSLAEMAILAPLMEVKTPSDFVVTVNWLGEDVEGAPFVLVRPEVDMVDEEDAW
;
A
#
# COMPACT_ATOMS: atom_id res chain seq x y z
N MET A 1 0.82 -34.77 -3.94
CA MET A 1 -0.03 -35.29 -2.85
C MET A 1 0.45 -34.70 -1.53
N ARG A 2 -0.29 -33.74 -0.97
CA ARG A 2 0.04 -33.12 0.32
C ARG A 2 -0.40 -34.05 1.44
N HIS A 3 0.51 -34.45 2.32
CA HIS A 3 0.17 -35.11 3.58
C HIS A 3 -0.54 -34.10 4.47
N VAL A 4 -1.88 -34.13 4.49
CA VAL A 4 -2.65 -33.48 5.54
C VAL A 4 -2.56 -34.37 6.76
N ASN A 5 -1.93 -33.87 7.83
CA ASN A 5 -1.84 -34.60 9.09
C ASN A 5 -3.26 -34.84 9.62
N ALA A 6 -3.63 -36.12 9.78
CA ALA A 6 -4.96 -36.54 10.25
C ALA A 6 -5.37 -35.90 11.60
N SER A 7 -4.39 -35.45 12.40
CA SER A 7 -4.59 -34.72 13.64
C SER A 7 -5.23 -33.34 13.46
N SER A 8 -4.88 -32.58 12.40
CA SER A 8 -5.51 -31.27 12.14
C SER A 8 -6.96 -31.40 11.68
N ILE A 9 -7.28 -32.45 10.92
CA ILE A 9 -8.66 -32.74 10.49
C ILE A 9 -9.50 -33.17 11.69
N ALA A 10 -8.95 -34.02 12.57
CA ALA A 10 -9.64 -34.49 13.77
C ALA A 10 -9.95 -33.34 14.75
N VAL A 11 -9.02 -32.39 14.95
CA VAL A 11 -9.26 -31.18 15.78
C VAL A 11 -10.31 -30.29 15.15
N GLY A 12 -10.31 -30.11 13.82
CA GLY A 12 -11.33 -29.34 13.11
C GLY A 12 -12.75 -29.95 13.22
N LEU A 13 -12.86 -31.28 13.09
CA LEU A 13 -14.14 -32.00 13.19
C LEU A 13 -14.67 -32.09 14.63
N LEU A 14 -13.78 -32.23 15.62
CA LEU A 14 -14.18 -32.31 17.02
C LEU A 14 -14.46 -30.94 17.63
N CYS A 15 -13.61 -29.93 17.37
CA CYS A 15 -13.75 -28.61 17.99
C CYS A 15 -14.66 -27.67 17.17
N GLY A 16 -14.81 -27.90 15.86
CA GLY A 16 -15.66 -27.10 14.98
C GLY A 16 -17.10 -26.96 15.47
N PRO A 17 -17.80 -28.05 15.84
CA PRO A 17 -19.17 -27.98 16.38
C PRO A 17 -19.26 -27.20 17.69
N PHE A 18 -18.27 -27.34 18.59
CA PHE A 18 -18.26 -26.61 19.86
C PHE A 18 -17.93 -25.13 19.67
N ILE A 19 -17.05 -24.78 18.74
CA ILE A 19 -16.75 -23.38 18.37
C ILE A 19 -17.97 -22.75 17.71
N CYS A 20 -18.62 -23.45 16.76
CA CYS A 20 -19.85 -22.97 16.12
C CYS A 20 -20.98 -22.82 17.14
N ALA A 21 -21.19 -23.79 18.01
CA ALA A 21 -22.18 -23.71 19.09
C ALA A 21 -21.85 -22.60 20.08
N TYR A 22 -20.57 -22.37 20.41
CA TYR A 22 -20.14 -21.26 21.24
C TYR A 22 -20.40 -19.91 20.56
N ILE A 23 -20.08 -19.76 19.27
CA ILE A 23 -20.33 -18.52 18.50
C ILE A 23 -21.84 -18.27 18.42
N VAL A 24 -22.65 -19.27 18.10
CA VAL A 24 -24.13 -19.16 18.04
C VAL A 24 -24.72 -18.84 19.41
N PHE A 25 -24.27 -19.53 20.46
CA PHE A 25 -24.73 -19.28 21.82
C PHE A 25 -24.33 -17.88 22.30
N THR A 26 -23.10 -17.46 22.03
CA THR A 26 -22.63 -16.12 22.43
C THR A 26 -23.22 -15.02 21.56
N SER A 27 -23.53 -15.25 20.28
CA SER A 27 -24.24 -14.29 19.43
C SER A 27 -25.69 -14.11 19.85
N CYS A 28 -26.38 -15.19 20.25
CA CYS A 28 -27.79 -15.15 20.65
C CYS A 28 -27.99 -14.71 22.11
N CYS A 29 -27.16 -15.21 23.03
CA CYS A 29 -27.39 -15.04 24.48
C CYS A 29 -26.49 -13.96 25.11
N CYS A 30 -25.36 -13.62 24.47
CA CYS A 30 -24.37 -12.68 25.03
C CYS A 30 -23.70 -11.81 23.93
N PRO A 31 -24.46 -11.14 23.04
CA PRO A 31 -23.88 -10.44 21.88
C PRO A 31 -22.85 -9.37 22.28
N GLY A 32 -23.03 -8.75 23.46
CA GLY A 32 -22.07 -7.78 24.01
C GLY A 32 -20.69 -8.37 24.34
N ARG A 33 -20.54 -9.68 24.54
CA ARG A 33 -19.26 -10.31 24.87
C ARG A 33 -18.39 -10.54 23.63
N LEU A 34 -18.99 -11.01 22.52
CA LEU A 34 -18.31 -11.13 21.23
C LEU A 34 -17.90 -9.75 20.70
N ARG A 35 -18.83 -8.78 20.76
CA ARG A 35 -18.56 -7.41 20.32
C ARG A 35 -17.41 -6.75 21.12
N ARG A 36 -17.40 -6.88 22.45
CA ARG A 36 -16.30 -6.37 23.30
C ARG A 36 -14.96 -7.03 23.01
N SER A 37 -14.93 -8.31 22.66
CA SER A 37 -13.68 -8.99 22.31
C SER A 37 -13.11 -8.44 21.00
N SER A 38 -13.96 -8.31 19.98
CA SER A 38 -13.55 -7.75 18.67
C SER A 38 -13.01 -6.33 18.80
N ASP A 39 -13.71 -5.49 19.55
CA ASP A 39 -13.32 -4.08 19.76
C ASP A 39 -11.97 -3.96 20.50
N CYS A 40 -11.76 -4.80 21.53
CA CYS A 40 -10.48 -4.87 22.23
C CYS A 40 -9.33 -5.29 21.31
N ASP A 41 -9.57 -6.18 20.35
CA ASP A 41 -8.56 -6.64 19.42
C ASP A 41 -8.24 -5.60 18.34
N GLU A 42 -9.24 -4.91 17.79
CA GLU A 42 -9.02 -3.79 16.86
C GLU A 42 -8.26 -2.64 17.51
N LYS A 43 -8.60 -2.30 18.77
CA LYS A 43 -7.86 -1.31 19.55
C LYS A 43 -6.39 -1.69 19.72
N LYS A 44 -6.09 -2.93 20.11
CA LYS A 44 -4.70 -3.41 20.27
C LYS A 44 -3.93 -3.36 18.95
N LYS A 45 -4.56 -3.74 17.83
CA LYS A 45 -3.95 -3.65 16.49
C LYS A 45 -3.61 -2.20 16.16
N PHE A 46 -4.53 -1.27 16.41
CA PHE A 46 -4.31 0.16 16.21
C PHE A 46 -3.17 0.70 17.08
N GLU A 47 -3.19 0.45 18.39
CA GLU A 47 -2.13 0.88 19.31
C GLU A 47 -0.76 0.34 18.86
N ARG A 48 -0.72 -0.92 18.41
CA ARG A 48 0.50 -1.53 17.86
C ARG A 48 0.97 -0.84 16.57
N ARG A 49 0.08 -0.53 15.64
CA ARG A 49 0.44 0.26 14.43
C ARG A 49 0.98 1.63 14.80
N GLN A 50 0.36 2.32 15.75
CA GLN A 50 0.83 3.63 16.21
C GLN A 50 2.23 3.56 16.84
N MET A 51 2.51 2.52 17.64
CA MET A 51 3.86 2.30 18.20
C MET A 51 4.90 2.01 17.12
N MET A 52 4.50 1.31 16.05
CA MET A 52 5.39 0.92 14.95
C MET A 52 5.47 1.95 13.83
N ALA A 53 4.66 3.01 13.88
CA ALA A 53 4.59 4.04 12.87
C ALA A 53 5.98 4.69 12.68
N PRO A 54 6.46 4.81 11.43
CA PRO A 54 7.71 5.49 11.17
C PRO A 54 7.58 6.97 11.55
N LYS A 55 8.68 7.53 12.06
CA LYS A 55 8.74 8.96 12.37
C LYS A 55 8.69 9.76 11.07
N PRO A 56 7.75 10.72 10.93
CA PRO A 56 7.74 11.63 9.80
C PRO A 56 9.09 12.34 9.65
N LEU A 57 9.42 12.72 8.41
CA LEU A 57 10.62 13.52 8.19
C LEU A 57 10.54 14.81 9.02
N ALA A 58 11.59 15.06 9.80
CA ALA A 58 11.68 16.31 10.55
C ALA A 58 11.66 17.48 9.57
N VAL A 59 10.86 18.51 9.84
CA VAL A 59 10.74 19.75 9.07
C VAL A 59 12.02 20.62 9.17
N ARG A 60 13.19 20.01 9.44
CA ARG A 60 14.43 20.75 9.67
C ARG A 60 14.87 21.50 8.40
N PRO A 61 15.47 22.71 8.55
CA PRO A 61 16.05 23.41 7.43
C PRO A 61 17.15 22.55 6.80
N LEU A 62 17.15 22.54 5.47
CA LEU A 62 17.92 21.66 4.61
C LEU A 62 19.40 22.09 4.58
N GLU A 63 20.11 22.05 5.71
CA GLU A 63 21.52 22.48 5.77
C GLU A 63 22.46 21.54 5.01
N HIS A 64 22.01 20.33 4.69
CA HIS A 64 22.78 19.35 3.92
C HIS A 64 21.97 18.83 2.72
N SER A 65 21.91 19.63 1.65
CA SER A 65 21.44 19.14 0.35
C SER A 65 22.40 18.06 -0.17
N LEU A 66 21.95 16.80 -0.17
CA LEU A 66 22.65 15.69 -0.85
C LEU A 66 22.53 15.75 -2.37
N THR A 67 21.73 16.69 -2.89
CA THR A 67 21.52 16.91 -4.32
C THR A 67 22.63 17.79 -4.88
N ILE A 68 23.22 17.39 -6.01
CA ILE A 68 24.15 18.21 -6.79
C ILE A 68 23.44 19.53 -7.13
N PRO A 69 24.03 20.71 -6.84
CA PRO A 69 23.46 21.95 -7.31
C PRO A 69 23.56 22.02 -8.84
N VAL A 70 22.46 22.40 -9.48
CA VAL A 70 22.46 22.87 -10.87
C VAL A 70 23.42 24.06 -10.93
N PRO A 71 24.31 24.18 -11.94
CA PRO A 71 25.22 25.30 -12.03
C PRO A 71 24.42 26.60 -12.26
N ASP A 72 24.24 27.38 -11.21
CA ASP A 72 23.74 28.76 -11.31
C ASP A 72 24.84 29.61 -11.98
N PHE A 73 24.54 30.06 -13.20
CA PHE A 73 25.21 31.23 -13.76
C PHE A 73 24.72 32.46 -12.98
N GLU A 74 25.67 33.11 -12.30
CA GLU A 74 25.55 34.42 -11.65
C GLU A 74 24.80 34.49 -10.29
N LYS A 75 25.56 34.55 -9.19
CA LYS A 75 25.79 35.81 -8.44
C LYS A 75 26.66 35.63 -7.18
N THR A 76 27.69 36.46 -7.14
CA THR A 76 28.31 37.17 -5.99
C THR A 76 28.47 36.47 -4.62
N ARG A 77 29.74 36.14 -4.36
CA ARG A 77 30.49 36.23 -3.09
C ARG A 77 29.70 36.60 -1.82
N SER A 78 29.37 35.60 -1.02
CA SER A 78 29.44 35.68 0.44
C SER A 78 30.07 34.39 0.99
N ALA A 79 30.98 34.53 1.95
CA ALA A 79 31.71 33.42 2.56
C ALA A 79 30.79 32.67 3.55
N GLY A 80 29.83 31.91 3.01
CA GLY A 80 29.10 30.89 3.76
C GLY A 80 29.96 29.66 4.04
N PRO A 81 29.49 28.73 4.92
CA PRO A 81 30.23 27.52 5.26
C PRO A 81 30.65 26.78 3.99
N LYS A 82 31.92 26.34 3.92
CA LYS A 82 32.51 25.69 2.75
C LYS A 82 31.65 24.48 2.35
N ARG A 83 30.74 24.67 1.40
CA ARG A 83 29.87 23.63 0.86
C ARG A 83 30.73 22.55 0.23
N GLY A 84 30.50 21.29 0.60
CA GLY A 84 31.29 20.15 0.12
C GLY A 84 31.19 20.00 -1.40
N LYS A 85 32.33 19.95 -2.09
CA LYS A 85 32.39 19.70 -3.54
C LYS A 85 32.24 18.20 -3.80
N THR A 86 31.35 17.81 -4.71
CA THR A 86 31.27 16.43 -5.21
C THR A 86 32.42 16.21 -6.20
N ALA A 87 33.28 15.22 -5.95
CA ALA A 87 34.32 14.83 -6.88
C ALA A 87 33.72 14.03 -8.05
N GLN A 88 34.17 14.28 -9.28
CA GLN A 88 33.67 13.60 -10.49
C GLN A 88 34.15 12.14 -10.63
N GLN A 89 35.14 11.74 -9.82
CA GLN A 89 35.66 10.38 -9.75
C GLN A 89 35.97 9.73 -11.12
N LEU A 90 36.49 10.51 -12.09
CA LEU A 90 36.72 10.08 -13.48
C LEU A 90 37.67 8.88 -13.62
N GLN A 91 38.46 8.57 -12.59
CA GLN A 91 39.28 7.36 -12.53
C GLN A 91 38.47 6.05 -12.41
N CYS A 92 37.18 6.14 -12.05
CA CYS A 92 36.29 5.00 -11.93
C CYS A 92 35.68 4.64 -13.31
N LYS A 93 35.76 3.36 -13.71
CA LYS A 93 35.18 2.88 -14.96
C LYS A 93 33.68 3.20 -15.10
N MET A 94 32.94 3.16 -14.00
CA MET A 94 31.52 3.53 -13.99
C MET A 94 31.35 5.02 -14.33
N MET A 95 32.18 5.90 -13.78
CA MET A 95 32.10 7.36 -14.00
C MET A 95 32.74 7.81 -15.32
N SER A 96 33.55 6.96 -15.98
CA SER A 96 34.04 7.21 -17.33
C SER A 96 33.00 6.95 -18.42
N LEU A 97 31.89 6.29 -18.08
CA LEU A 97 30.79 6.09 -19.02
C LEU A 97 30.01 7.40 -19.24
N PRO A 98 29.54 7.67 -20.47
CA PRO A 98 28.54 8.71 -20.72
C PRO A 98 27.32 8.56 -19.81
N LEU A 99 26.64 9.68 -19.52
CA LEU A 99 25.49 9.71 -18.62
C LEU A 99 24.40 8.73 -19.06
N GLU A 100 24.15 8.62 -20.36
CA GLU A 100 23.12 7.77 -20.95
C GLU A 100 23.35 6.29 -20.60
N LEU A 101 24.60 5.81 -20.66
CA LEU A 101 24.94 4.44 -20.29
C LEU A 101 24.82 4.22 -18.78
N ARG A 102 25.15 5.23 -17.97
CA ARG A 102 24.97 5.17 -16.52
C ARG A 102 23.50 5.11 -16.15
N GLU A 103 22.65 5.91 -16.80
CA GLU A 103 21.20 5.88 -16.65
C GLU A 103 20.61 4.52 -17.04
N MET A 104 21.09 3.89 -18.12
CA MET A 104 20.69 2.52 -18.47
C MET A 104 21.03 1.52 -17.37
N ILE A 105 22.23 1.61 -16.78
CA ILE A 105 22.65 0.75 -15.66
C ILE A 105 21.78 1.01 -14.42
N TYR A 106 21.56 2.27 -14.05
CA TYR A 106 20.72 2.63 -12.91
C TYR A 106 19.29 2.14 -13.11
N LYS A 107 18.73 2.30 -14.31
CA LYS A 107 17.38 1.83 -14.66
C LYS A 107 17.27 0.30 -14.60
N ALA A 108 18.29 -0.42 -15.05
CA ALA A 108 18.32 -1.88 -14.96
C ALA A 108 18.37 -2.41 -13.52
N LEU A 109 18.98 -1.65 -12.59
CA LEU A 109 19.13 -2.07 -11.19
C LEU A 109 17.99 -1.58 -10.28
N LEU A 110 17.47 -0.38 -10.54
CA LEU A 110 16.60 0.35 -9.63
C LEU A 110 15.24 0.73 -10.23
N GLY A 111 14.97 0.45 -11.51
CA GLY A 111 13.83 1.04 -12.22
C GLY A 111 12.93 0.03 -12.92
N ASN A 112 11.72 0.50 -13.29
CA ASN A 112 10.64 -0.26 -13.92
C ASN A 112 10.13 -1.47 -13.12
N ASP A 113 10.39 -1.51 -11.82
CA ASP A 113 9.85 -2.52 -10.93
C ASP A 113 8.53 -2.02 -10.30
N THR A 114 7.73 -2.97 -9.82
CA THR A 114 6.65 -2.67 -8.88
C THR A 114 7.15 -2.95 -7.47
N MET A 115 7.12 -1.93 -6.61
CA MET A 115 7.59 -1.98 -5.23
C MET A 115 6.39 -2.05 -4.29
N HIS A 116 6.16 -3.20 -3.68
CA HIS A 116 5.18 -3.36 -2.60
C HIS A 116 5.73 -2.71 -1.34
N ILE A 117 5.10 -1.64 -0.86
CA ILE A 117 5.51 -0.94 0.34
C ILE A 117 4.86 -1.59 1.54
N VAL A 118 5.69 -2.01 2.50
CA VAL A 118 5.26 -2.78 3.68
C VAL A 118 5.66 -2.08 4.96
N LEU A 119 4.81 -2.14 5.98
CA LEU A 119 5.15 -1.66 7.31
C LEU A 119 6.03 -2.67 8.05
N LYS A 120 7.19 -2.22 8.51
CA LYS A 120 8.11 -2.95 9.39
C LYS A 120 8.08 -2.30 10.78
N GLU A 121 8.73 -2.95 11.74
CA GLU A 121 8.96 -2.33 13.05
C GLU A 121 9.71 -0.99 12.87
N THR A 122 9.02 0.11 13.19
CA THR A 122 9.55 1.49 13.20
C THR A 122 9.97 2.10 11.85
N LYS A 123 9.76 1.40 10.73
CA LYS A 123 10.12 1.89 9.39
C LYS A 123 9.21 1.30 8.31
N LEU A 124 9.25 1.90 7.13
CA LEU A 124 8.74 1.24 5.93
C LEU A 124 9.84 0.40 5.30
N GLY A 125 9.41 -0.69 4.67
CA GLY A 125 10.23 -1.50 3.80
C GLY A 125 9.61 -1.69 2.43
N HIS A 126 10.25 -2.52 1.61
CA HIS A 126 9.68 -2.91 0.33
C HIS A 126 9.98 -4.36 -0.03
N LEU A 127 9.15 -4.89 -0.92
CA LEU A 127 9.36 -6.13 -1.66
C LEU A 127 9.19 -5.83 -3.16
N ARG A 128 10.04 -6.43 -4.00
CA ARG A 128 9.86 -6.34 -5.47
C ARG A 128 8.80 -7.34 -5.90
N CYS A 129 7.80 -6.85 -6.63
CA CYS A 129 6.82 -7.71 -7.26
C CYS A 129 7.51 -8.63 -8.28
N LYS A 130 7.15 -9.91 -8.28
CA LYS A 130 7.64 -10.90 -9.24
C LYS A 130 6.64 -11.21 -10.36
N ALA A 131 5.43 -10.69 -10.22
CA ALA A 131 4.38 -10.89 -11.19
C ALA A 131 4.69 -10.10 -12.47
N SER A 132 4.38 -10.71 -13.62
CA SER A 132 4.59 -10.10 -14.94
C SER A 132 3.74 -8.85 -15.14
N THR A 133 2.52 -8.86 -14.61
CA THR A 133 1.62 -7.73 -14.61
C THR A 133 1.11 -7.46 -13.19
N LEU A 134 0.50 -6.29 -12.99
CA LEU A 134 -0.13 -5.93 -11.72
C LEU A 134 -1.34 -6.83 -11.41
N GLU A 135 -2.04 -7.29 -12.44
CA GLU A 135 -3.20 -8.19 -12.33
C GLU A 135 -2.78 -9.59 -11.88
N ASP A 136 -1.58 -10.01 -12.27
CA ASP A 136 -0.98 -11.30 -11.88
C ASP A 136 -0.53 -11.34 -10.41
N CYS A 137 -0.53 -10.22 -9.68
CA CYS A 137 -0.20 -10.15 -8.24
C CYS A 137 -1.44 -9.80 -7.40
N PRO A 138 -2.37 -10.74 -7.17
CA PRO A 138 -3.53 -10.47 -6.32
C PRO A 138 -3.12 -10.32 -4.85
N VAL A 139 -3.46 -9.22 -4.16
CA VAL A 139 -3.32 -9.12 -2.69
C VAL A 139 -4.39 -9.95 -2.02
N VAL A 140 -5.63 -9.87 -2.54
CA VAL A 140 -6.74 -10.70 -2.11
C VAL A 140 -7.15 -11.69 -3.21
N ASN A 141 -7.59 -12.88 -2.80
CA ASN A 141 -8.26 -13.82 -3.68
C ASN A 141 -9.69 -13.36 -4.01
N GLU A 142 -10.40 -14.10 -4.86
CA GLU A 142 -11.78 -13.81 -5.29
C GLU A 142 -12.77 -13.65 -4.11
N VAL A 143 -12.45 -14.24 -2.95
CA VAL A 143 -13.28 -14.21 -1.73
C VAL A 143 -12.82 -13.10 -0.75
N GLY A 144 -11.94 -12.19 -1.18
CA GLY A 144 -11.45 -11.08 -0.37
C GLY A 144 -10.44 -11.46 0.72
N SER A 145 -9.96 -12.70 0.75
CA SER A 145 -8.93 -13.17 1.70
C SER A 145 -7.52 -12.96 1.14
N PRO A 146 -6.50 -12.72 1.98
CA PRO A 146 -5.12 -12.58 1.52
C PRO A 146 -4.67 -13.74 0.63
N SER A 147 -4.20 -13.43 -0.57
CA SER A 147 -3.74 -14.44 -1.53
C SER A 147 -2.40 -15.02 -1.09
N ARG A 148 -2.32 -16.35 -1.12
CA ARG A 148 -1.07 -17.11 -0.86
C ARG A 148 -0.05 -16.98 -1.98
N GLU A 149 -0.47 -16.47 -3.13
CA GLU A 149 0.36 -16.24 -4.31
C GLU A 149 0.85 -14.77 -4.39
N SER A 150 0.45 -13.95 -3.43
CA SER A 150 0.84 -12.54 -3.38
C SER A 150 2.33 -12.36 -3.12
N CYS A 151 2.92 -11.35 -3.77
CA CYS A 151 4.33 -10.98 -3.55
C CYS A 151 4.54 -10.12 -2.28
N TRP A 152 3.51 -9.97 -1.44
CA TRP A 152 3.47 -9.04 -0.29
C TRP A 152 4.08 -9.60 1.00
N GLY A 153 4.47 -10.88 0.99
CA GLY A 153 4.98 -11.57 2.17
C GLY A 153 3.88 -11.85 3.20
N HIS A 154 4.28 -12.25 4.40
CA HIS A 154 3.36 -12.54 5.50
C HIS A 154 3.32 -11.37 6.48
N THR A 155 2.14 -10.76 6.60
CA THR A 155 1.84 -9.78 7.65
C THR A 155 1.11 -10.44 8.81
N ASP A 156 1.28 -9.87 10.00
CA ASP A 156 0.42 -10.20 11.13
C ASP A 156 -0.94 -9.48 11.06
N SER A 157 -1.77 -9.68 12.08
CA SER A 157 -3.13 -9.11 12.15
C SER A 157 -3.18 -7.59 12.28
N ALA A 158 -2.04 -6.93 12.50
CA ALA A 158 -1.91 -5.47 12.49
C ALA A 158 -1.31 -4.94 11.17
N ASN A 159 -1.18 -5.79 10.14
CA ASN A 159 -0.56 -5.50 8.85
C ASN A 159 0.94 -5.14 8.93
N ILE A 160 1.64 -5.63 9.96
CA ILE A 160 3.09 -5.48 10.07
C ILE A 160 3.76 -6.73 9.49
N ILE A 161 4.76 -6.55 8.63
CA ILE A 161 5.46 -7.68 8.03
C ILE A 161 6.22 -8.47 9.09
N THR A 162 6.06 -9.77 9.03
CA THR A 162 6.86 -10.73 9.81
C THR A 162 8.04 -11.15 8.94
N ASP A 163 9.22 -11.34 9.54
CA ASP A 163 10.50 -11.62 8.82
C ASP A 163 10.50 -12.94 8.01
N THR A 164 9.36 -13.60 7.88
CA THR A 164 9.15 -14.86 7.15
C THR A 164 8.27 -14.60 5.93
N CYS A 165 8.80 -13.97 4.88
CA CYS A 165 8.17 -14.02 3.56
C CYS A 165 8.41 -15.43 2.98
N MET A 166 7.39 -16.26 2.80
CA MET A 166 7.56 -17.46 1.96
C MET A 166 7.33 -17.05 0.53
N SER A 167 8.40 -16.88 -0.24
CA SER A 167 8.26 -16.77 -1.69
C SER A 167 7.73 -18.08 -2.27
N THR A 168 7.01 -17.99 -3.39
CA THR A 168 6.69 -19.12 -4.26
C THR A 168 7.99 -19.86 -4.60
N GLY A 169 8.26 -20.97 -3.89
CA GLY A 169 9.54 -21.70 -3.95
C GLY A 169 10.25 -21.94 -2.61
N GLY A 170 9.70 -21.49 -1.48
CA GLY A 170 10.16 -21.86 -0.14
C GLY A 170 11.42 -21.13 0.35
N LYS A 171 11.89 -20.09 -0.37
CA LYS A 171 12.99 -19.23 0.08
C LYS A 171 12.43 -18.01 0.82
N ILE A 172 13.02 -17.69 1.97
CA ILE A 172 12.74 -16.46 2.67
C ILE A 172 13.49 -15.33 1.98
N GLU A 173 12.75 -14.38 1.40
CA GLU A 173 13.36 -13.18 0.85
C GLU A 173 13.33 -12.07 1.89
N PRO A 174 14.49 -11.40 2.12
CA PRO A 174 14.53 -10.26 3.01
C PRO A 174 13.74 -9.10 2.40
N THR A 175 12.98 -8.42 3.24
CA THR A 175 12.45 -7.10 2.93
C THR A 175 13.60 -6.09 2.78
N ASP A 176 13.39 -5.02 2.02
CA ASP A 176 14.33 -3.93 1.76
C ASP A 176 15.37 -4.18 0.65
N GLY A 177 15.45 -5.39 0.09
CA GLY A 177 16.27 -5.73 -1.08
C GLY A 177 17.70 -5.16 -1.10
N ASP A 178 18.28 -5.04 -2.28
CA ASP A 178 19.62 -4.45 -2.50
C ASP A 178 19.55 -3.10 -3.25
N ILE A 179 18.59 -2.23 -2.89
CA ILE A 179 18.46 -0.88 -3.50
C ILE A 179 19.50 0.09 -2.93
N LEU A 180 19.72 0.05 -1.62
CA LEU A 180 20.58 1.00 -0.92
C LEU A 180 22.08 0.89 -1.24
N PRO A 181 22.68 -0.30 -1.43
CA PRO A 181 24.12 -0.43 -1.64
C PRO A 181 24.65 0.46 -2.78
N LEU A 182 23.98 0.48 -3.93
CA LEU A 182 24.37 1.31 -5.07
C LEU A 182 24.28 2.82 -4.75
N LEU A 183 23.16 3.23 -4.15
CA LEU A 183 22.90 4.62 -3.78
C LEU A 183 23.86 5.15 -2.72
N GLN A 184 24.43 4.27 -1.90
CA GLN A 184 25.37 4.61 -0.84
C GLN A 184 26.84 4.63 -1.30
N THR A 185 27.14 4.25 -2.55
CA THR A 185 28.52 4.22 -3.06
C THR A 185 29.17 5.60 -3.14
N CYS A 186 28.51 6.57 -3.78
CA CYS A 186 28.99 7.96 -3.85
C CYS A 186 27.85 8.95 -4.14
N ARG A 187 28.11 10.24 -3.88
CA ARG A 187 27.14 11.33 -4.08
C ARG A 187 26.71 11.50 -5.53
N GLN A 188 27.60 11.22 -6.49
CA GLN A 188 27.30 11.35 -7.91
C GLN A 188 26.30 10.28 -8.36
N ILE A 189 26.58 9.00 -8.08
CA ILE A 189 25.65 7.90 -8.32
C ILE A 189 24.32 8.17 -7.63
N TYR A 190 24.35 8.58 -6.36
CA TYR A 190 23.13 8.94 -5.63
C TYR A 190 22.28 9.96 -6.39
N SER A 191 22.87 11.09 -6.78
CA SER A 191 22.14 12.19 -7.43
C SER A 191 21.59 11.84 -8.81
N GLU A 192 22.29 10.97 -9.56
CA GLU A 192 21.88 10.56 -10.90
C GLU A 192 20.84 9.44 -10.85
N ALA A 193 20.95 8.53 -9.88
CA ALA A 193 20.12 7.34 -9.78
C ALA A 193 18.84 7.54 -8.94
N ILE A 194 18.85 8.45 -7.95
CA ILE A 194 17.68 8.68 -7.09
C ILE A 194 16.42 9.11 -7.86
N PRO A 195 16.49 9.91 -8.94
CA PRO A 195 15.28 10.24 -9.70
C PRO A 195 14.73 9.03 -10.45
N ILE A 196 15.59 8.11 -10.91
CA ILE A 196 15.17 6.89 -11.60
C ILE A 196 14.34 6.01 -10.66
N LEU A 197 14.80 5.85 -9.41
CA LEU A 197 14.08 5.07 -8.38
C LEU A 197 12.65 5.58 -8.16
N TYR A 198 12.44 6.89 -8.03
CA TYR A 198 11.10 7.42 -7.75
C TYR A 198 10.26 7.62 -9.02
N LYS A 199 10.88 7.90 -10.16
CA LYS A 199 10.16 8.25 -11.40
C LYS A 199 9.73 7.02 -12.20
N THR A 200 10.53 5.96 -12.22
CA THR A 200 10.33 4.84 -13.15
C THR A 200 9.62 3.63 -12.54
N ASN A 201 9.56 3.54 -11.21
CA ASN A 201 8.89 2.44 -10.53
C ASN A 201 7.42 2.75 -10.25
N THR A 202 6.67 1.68 -10.03
CA THR A 202 5.32 1.73 -9.49
C THR A 202 5.36 1.43 -8.00
N PHE A 203 4.81 2.32 -7.17
CA PHE A 203 4.68 2.09 -5.74
C PHE A 203 3.31 1.50 -5.44
N SER A 204 3.31 0.37 -4.75
CA SER A 204 2.11 -0.41 -4.48
C SER A 204 1.84 -0.42 -2.98
N PHE A 205 0.58 -0.19 -2.60
CA PHE A 205 0.09 -0.13 -1.22
C PHE A 205 -1.09 -1.08 -1.05
N ASN A 206 -1.12 -1.86 0.03
CA ASN A 206 -2.24 -2.75 0.38
C ASN A 206 -3.02 -2.26 1.62
N ASP A 207 -2.62 -1.11 2.18
CA ASP A 207 -3.28 -0.46 3.30
C ASP A 207 -3.01 1.05 3.27
N LEU A 208 -3.91 1.82 3.88
CA LEU A 208 -3.85 3.29 3.87
C LEU A 208 -2.75 3.85 4.80
N ASP A 209 -2.39 3.14 5.87
CA ASP A 209 -1.34 3.59 6.78
C ASP A 209 0.02 3.55 6.08
N SER A 210 0.34 2.50 5.33
CA SER A 210 1.57 2.41 4.53
C SER A 210 1.68 3.56 3.52
N LEU A 211 0.59 3.92 2.84
CA LEU A 211 0.55 5.09 1.94
C LEU A 211 0.85 6.39 2.69
N ARG A 212 0.14 6.65 3.80
CA ARG A 212 0.30 7.88 4.60
C ARG A 212 1.68 7.98 5.21
N HIS A 213 2.21 6.88 5.72
CA HIS A 213 3.57 6.80 6.24
C HIS A 213 4.61 7.04 5.13
N PHE A 214 4.37 6.51 3.93
CA PHE A 214 5.28 6.67 2.81
C PHE A 214 5.38 8.13 2.39
N THR A 215 4.24 8.82 2.26
CA THR A 215 4.26 10.25 1.91
C THR A 215 4.84 11.13 3.01
N ALA A 216 4.64 10.77 4.29
CA ALA A 216 5.22 11.49 5.43
C ALA A 216 6.73 11.26 5.64
N THR A 217 7.29 10.20 5.06
CA THR A 217 8.71 9.81 5.24
C THR A 217 9.60 10.10 4.03
N ILE A 218 9.03 10.66 2.96
CA ILE A 218 9.74 11.00 1.72
C ILE A 218 9.83 12.51 1.55
N LEU A 219 10.99 12.99 1.07
CA LEU A 219 11.19 14.41 0.79
C LEU A 219 10.19 14.88 -0.29
N PRO A 220 9.57 16.07 -0.15
CA PRO A 220 8.59 16.57 -1.12
C PRO A 220 9.10 16.57 -2.58
N VAL A 221 10.38 16.91 -2.78
CA VAL A 221 11.03 16.88 -4.11
C VAL A 221 11.10 15.49 -4.72
N ARG A 222 11.17 14.42 -3.91
CA ARG A 222 11.17 13.04 -4.39
C ARG A 222 9.75 12.53 -4.57
N LEU A 223 8.85 12.93 -3.68
CA LEU A 223 7.43 12.61 -3.78
C LEU A 223 6.84 13.14 -5.10
N SER A 224 7.24 14.34 -5.54
CA SER A 224 6.82 14.91 -6.82
C SER A 224 7.38 14.21 -8.06
N LEU A 225 8.38 13.33 -7.91
CA LEU A 225 8.90 12.53 -9.02
C LEU A 225 8.05 11.30 -9.31
N ILE A 226 7.26 10.84 -8.33
CA ILE A 226 6.46 9.62 -8.43
C ILE A 226 5.41 9.74 -9.53
N ARG A 227 5.38 8.74 -10.41
CA ARG A 227 4.51 8.71 -11.60
C ARG A 227 3.43 7.65 -11.53
N SER A 228 3.66 6.55 -10.82
CA SER A 228 2.76 5.40 -10.82
C SER A 228 2.50 4.92 -9.40
N ILE A 229 1.22 4.90 -9.01
CA ILE A 229 0.76 4.34 -7.73
C ILE A 229 -0.30 3.28 -8.00
N THR A 230 -0.23 2.21 -7.22
CA THR A 230 -1.29 1.21 -7.12
C THR A 230 -1.74 1.12 -5.66
N LEU A 231 -3.03 1.19 -5.40
CA LEU A 231 -3.61 1.07 -4.08
C LEU A 231 -4.64 -0.03 -4.08
N GLU A 232 -4.47 -1.03 -3.24
CA GLU A 232 -5.45 -2.07 -2.98
C GLU A 232 -5.96 -1.91 -1.56
N TRP A 233 -7.27 -1.77 -1.39
CA TRP A 233 -7.88 -1.62 -0.09
C TRP A 233 -9.08 -2.54 0.06
N CYS A 234 -9.01 -3.40 1.08
CA CYS A 234 -10.10 -4.28 1.48
C CYS A 234 -10.86 -3.65 2.64
N MET A 235 -12.06 -3.15 2.32
CA MET A 235 -13.01 -2.62 3.28
C MET A 235 -13.57 -3.76 4.11
N THR A 236 -13.12 -3.83 5.36
CA THR A 236 -13.67 -4.76 6.36
C THR A 236 -14.87 -4.18 7.09
N TRP A 237 -15.02 -2.85 7.08
CA TRP A 237 -16.05 -2.14 7.83
C TRP A 237 -16.82 -1.13 6.97
N PRO A 238 -18.12 -0.92 7.24
CA PRO A 238 -18.97 0.01 6.51
C PRO A 238 -18.73 1.47 6.93
N ILE A 239 -17.62 2.08 6.49
CA ILE A 239 -17.19 3.40 6.99
C ILE A 239 -18.16 4.57 6.67
N TYR A 240 -19.11 4.40 5.73
CA TYR A 240 -20.14 5.40 5.41
C TYR A 240 -21.59 4.91 5.56
N ASP A 241 -21.83 3.66 5.98
CA ASP A 241 -23.20 3.18 6.24
C ASP A 241 -23.51 3.29 7.74
N VAL A 242 -24.15 4.39 8.11
CA VAL A 242 -24.53 4.73 9.50
C VAL A 242 -25.41 3.65 10.13
N ILE A 243 -26.28 3.00 9.34
CA ILE A 243 -27.17 1.96 9.84
C ILE A 243 -26.33 0.72 10.17
N ALA A 244 -25.49 0.29 9.23
CA ALA A 244 -24.60 -0.84 9.45
C ALA A 244 -23.63 -0.58 10.61
N GLN A 245 -23.09 0.62 10.74
CA GLN A 245 -22.28 1.02 11.90
C GLN A 245 -23.07 0.89 13.20
N THR A 246 -24.28 1.43 13.28
CA THR A 246 -25.13 1.34 14.48
C THR A 246 -25.44 -0.10 14.87
N LEU A 247 -25.64 -0.96 13.87
CA LEU A 247 -25.99 -2.37 14.08
C LEU A 247 -24.78 -3.24 14.45
N LEU A 248 -23.63 -3.04 13.80
CA LEU A 248 -22.47 -3.91 13.90
C LEU A 248 -21.45 -3.44 14.94
N LEU A 249 -21.32 -2.13 15.15
CA LEU A 249 -20.28 -1.54 15.97
C LEU A 249 -20.76 -1.26 17.40
N SER A 250 -19.79 -1.20 18.32
CA SER A 250 -19.98 -0.70 19.69
C SER A 250 -19.28 0.65 19.81
N ASN A 251 -19.87 1.62 20.50
CA ASN A 251 -19.40 3.01 20.49
C ASN A 251 -18.01 3.21 21.17
N PRO A 252 -16.99 3.79 20.50
CA PRO A 252 -16.72 3.84 19.07
C PRO A 252 -15.71 2.74 18.64
N ALA A 253 -15.97 2.04 17.53
CA ALA A 253 -15.22 0.84 17.14
C ALA A 253 -14.48 0.90 15.79
N LEU A 254 -14.50 2.05 15.08
CA LEU A 254 -13.67 2.23 13.88
C LEU A 254 -12.33 2.86 14.27
N TYR A 255 -11.27 2.06 14.15
CA TYR A 255 -9.90 2.52 14.33
C TYR A 255 -9.20 2.67 12.98
N PRO A 256 -8.33 3.70 12.82
CA PRO A 256 -7.47 3.82 11.65
C PRO A 256 -6.68 2.54 11.35
N PRO A 257 -6.52 2.15 10.08
CA PRO A 257 -6.89 2.91 8.88
C PRO A 257 -8.32 2.67 8.37
N ASN A 258 -9.17 1.94 9.11
CA ASN A 258 -10.50 1.53 8.64
C ASN A 258 -11.59 2.53 9.05
N ASP A 259 -11.34 3.81 8.85
CA ASP A 259 -12.22 4.92 9.19
C ASP A 259 -12.29 5.96 8.06
N GLU A 260 -13.36 6.75 8.07
CA GLU A 260 -13.61 7.82 7.09
C GLU A 260 -12.45 8.83 7.02
N ALA A 261 -11.95 9.30 8.16
CA ALA A 261 -10.93 10.34 8.17
C ALA A 261 -9.61 9.87 7.54
N THR A 262 -9.21 8.61 7.77
CA THR A 262 -8.02 8.03 7.12
C THR A 262 -8.20 7.83 5.62
N TRP A 263 -9.41 7.45 5.20
CA TRP A 263 -9.77 7.31 3.79
C TRP A 263 -9.69 8.65 3.06
N GLU A 264 -10.38 9.68 3.56
CA GLU A 264 -10.37 11.01 2.95
C GLU A 264 -8.99 11.66 2.92
N GLU A 265 -8.21 11.52 4.00
CA GLU A 265 -6.85 12.05 4.07
C GLU A 265 -5.94 11.40 3.03
N SER A 266 -6.08 10.09 2.80
CA SER A 266 -5.31 9.38 1.77
C SER A 266 -5.53 9.97 0.37
N TRP A 267 -6.78 10.27 0.03
CA TRP A 267 -7.13 10.88 -1.25
C TRP A 267 -6.68 12.33 -1.36
N ARG A 268 -6.77 13.09 -0.26
CA ARG A 268 -6.21 14.44 -0.19
C ARG A 268 -4.72 14.45 -0.48
N ILE A 269 -3.97 13.51 0.10
CA ILE A 269 -2.54 13.35 -0.17
C ILE A 269 -2.31 13.03 -1.65
N ILE A 270 -3.00 12.03 -2.21
CA ILE A 270 -2.86 11.63 -3.62
C ILE A 270 -3.16 12.81 -4.57
N ALA A 271 -4.22 13.57 -4.30
CA ALA A 271 -4.61 14.74 -5.09
C ALA A 271 -3.50 15.81 -5.14
N THR A 272 -2.69 15.92 -4.09
CA THR A 272 -1.58 16.89 -4.02
C THR A 272 -0.31 16.44 -4.75
N MET A 273 -0.27 15.22 -5.33
CA MET A 273 0.93 14.71 -6.02
C MET A 273 0.99 15.21 -7.47
N PRO A 274 1.79 16.25 -7.79
CA PRO A 274 1.76 16.88 -9.11
C PRO A 274 2.38 16.01 -10.20
N GLY A 275 3.18 15.02 -9.81
CA GLY A 275 3.87 14.13 -10.73
C GLY A 275 3.05 12.94 -11.18
N LEU A 276 1.97 12.62 -10.49
CA LEU A 276 1.26 11.36 -10.64
C LEU A 276 0.60 11.27 -12.03
N GLN A 277 0.87 10.20 -12.76
CA GLN A 277 0.38 9.97 -14.13
C GLN A 277 -0.50 8.73 -14.21
N LYS A 278 -0.12 7.67 -13.50
CA LYS A 278 -0.84 6.39 -13.45
C LYS A 278 -1.29 6.13 -12.02
N LEU A 279 -2.59 5.91 -11.86
CA LEU A 279 -3.21 5.59 -10.59
C LEU A 279 -4.18 4.44 -10.80
N ARG A 280 -3.87 3.29 -10.19
CA ARG A 280 -4.79 2.15 -10.19
C ARG A 280 -5.24 1.86 -8.78
N VAL A 281 -6.54 1.68 -8.60
CA VAL A 281 -7.15 1.54 -7.30
C VAL A 281 -8.03 0.31 -7.34
N ARG A 282 -7.80 -0.64 -6.42
CA ARG A 282 -8.63 -1.83 -6.28
C ARG A 282 -9.33 -1.76 -4.94
N LEU A 283 -10.64 -1.68 -4.98
CA LEU A 283 -11.47 -1.61 -3.78
C LEU A 283 -12.25 -2.90 -3.66
N PHE A 284 -12.09 -3.54 -2.51
CA PHE A 284 -12.79 -4.75 -2.18
C PHE A 284 -13.73 -4.49 -1.02
N TYR A 285 -14.98 -4.88 -1.14
CA TYR A 285 -15.94 -4.89 -0.05
C TYR A 285 -16.70 -6.22 -0.06
N PHE A 286 -16.62 -6.94 1.05
CA PHE A 286 -17.16 -8.30 1.13
C PHE A 286 -18.70 -8.34 1.12
N GLU A 287 -19.36 -7.39 1.80
CA GLU A 287 -20.83 -7.36 1.85
C GLU A 287 -21.48 -6.63 0.66
N GLY A 288 -20.69 -5.88 -0.12
CA GLY A 288 -21.21 -4.94 -1.11
C GLY A 288 -22.01 -3.79 -0.48
N PHE A 289 -22.36 -2.80 -1.30
CA PHE A 289 -23.16 -1.66 -0.83
C PHE A 289 -24.64 -1.99 -0.86
N ARG A 290 -25.33 -1.80 0.27
CA ARG A 290 -26.79 -1.96 0.38
C ARG A 290 -27.55 -0.77 -0.21
N ASN A 291 -26.89 0.37 -0.34
CA ASN A 291 -27.45 1.61 -0.88
C ASN A 291 -26.41 2.36 -1.72
N SER A 292 -26.88 3.08 -2.74
CA SER A 292 -26.03 3.87 -3.63
C SER A 292 -25.38 5.08 -2.95
N LEU A 293 -25.98 5.58 -1.86
CA LEU A 293 -25.45 6.75 -1.14
C LEU A 293 -24.09 6.45 -0.48
N ALA A 294 -23.93 5.31 0.17
CA ALA A 294 -22.69 4.89 0.82
C ALA A 294 -21.60 4.59 -0.21
N GLU A 295 -21.98 4.01 -1.35
CA GLU A 295 -21.06 3.83 -2.47
C GLU A 295 -20.57 5.19 -3.02
N MET A 296 -21.49 6.12 -3.28
CA MET A 296 -21.14 7.47 -3.73
C MET A 296 -20.22 8.16 -2.72
N ALA A 297 -20.45 8.00 -1.41
CA ALA A 297 -19.58 8.54 -0.37
C ALA A 297 -18.17 7.92 -0.40
N ILE A 298 -18.05 6.62 -0.68
CA ILE A 298 -16.76 5.96 -0.86
C ILE A 298 -16.02 6.50 -2.09
N LEU A 299 -16.72 6.70 -3.20
CA LEU A 299 -16.13 7.16 -4.46
C LEU A 299 -15.89 8.68 -4.50
N ALA A 300 -16.60 9.47 -3.68
CA ALA A 300 -16.53 10.93 -3.71
C ALA A 300 -15.10 11.49 -3.53
N PRO A 301 -14.26 11.03 -2.58
CA PRO A 301 -12.88 11.51 -2.46
C PRO A 301 -12.01 11.27 -3.71
N LEU A 302 -12.32 10.23 -4.50
CA LEU A 302 -11.59 9.92 -5.74
C LEU A 302 -11.91 10.92 -6.84
N MET A 303 -13.09 11.54 -6.82
CA MET A 303 -13.52 12.54 -7.80
C MET A 303 -12.66 13.81 -7.77
N GLU A 304 -11.99 14.07 -6.64
CA GLU A 304 -11.10 15.23 -6.49
C GLU A 304 -9.70 15.00 -7.08
N VAL A 305 -9.36 13.76 -7.44
CA VAL A 305 -8.06 13.42 -8.02
C VAL A 305 -8.10 13.59 -9.54
N LYS A 306 -7.62 14.74 -10.03
CA LYS A 306 -7.69 15.13 -11.46
C LYS A 306 -6.34 15.09 -12.19
N THR A 307 -5.26 14.87 -11.46
CA THR A 307 -3.88 14.94 -11.99
C THR A 307 -3.48 13.76 -12.89
N PRO A 308 -3.80 12.49 -12.56
CA PRO A 308 -3.36 11.35 -13.36
C PRO A 308 -4.05 11.29 -14.73
N SER A 309 -3.30 10.92 -15.77
CA SER A 309 -3.83 10.71 -17.13
C SER A 309 -4.40 9.30 -17.33
N ASP A 310 -3.97 8.35 -16.52
CA ASP A 310 -4.42 6.95 -16.50
C ASP A 310 -4.89 6.65 -15.08
N PHE A 311 -6.20 6.80 -14.84
CA PHE A 311 -6.83 6.57 -13.55
C PHE A 311 -7.90 5.49 -13.69
N VAL A 312 -7.66 4.33 -13.09
CA VAL A 312 -8.56 3.18 -13.12
C VAL A 312 -8.93 2.78 -11.70
N VAL A 313 -10.23 2.63 -11.44
CA VAL A 313 -10.78 2.14 -10.19
C VAL A 313 -11.49 0.82 -10.48
N THR A 314 -11.04 -0.26 -9.86
CA THR A 314 -11.67 -1.57 -9.95
C THR A 314 -12.37 -1.87 -8.63
N VAL A 315 -13.63 -2.30 -8.70
CA VAL A 315 -14.43 -2.69 -7.54
C VAL A 315 -14.89 -4.14 -7.68
N ASN A 316 -15.22 -4.81 -6.57
CA ASN A 316 -15.75 -6.18 -6.59
C ASN A 316 -17.27 -6.25 -6.35
N TRP A 317 -17.98 -5.12 -6.34
CA TRP A 317 -19.43 -5.07 -6.15
C TRP A 317 -20.14 -4.48 -7.37
N LEU A 318 -21.40 -4.89 -7.55
CA LEU A 318 -22.29 -4.37 -8.59
C LEU A 318 -22.73 -2.94 -8.25
N GLY A 319 -23.05 -2.16 -9.28
CA GLY A 319 -23.54 -0.79 -9.15
C GLY A 319 -23.61 -0.11 -10.52
N GLU A 320 -23.98 1.16 -10.52
CA GLU A 320 -24.08 1.98 -11.74
C GLU A 320 -22.75 2.68 -12.04
N ASP A 321 -22.50 3.01 -13.30
CA ASP A 321 -21.34 3.83 -13.65
C ASP A 321 -21.47 5.25 -13.09
N VAL A 322 -20.33 5.86 -12.76
CA VAL A 322 -20.28 7.22 -12.22
C VAL A 322 -20.01 8.19 -13.36
N GLU A 323 -21.03 8.99 -13.71
CA GLU A 323 -20.88 10.03 -14.72
C GLU A 323 -19.90 11.14 -14.28
N GLY A 324 -19.07 11.61 -15.22
CA GLY A 324 -18.15 12.73 -14.97
C GLY A 324 -16.95 12.39 -14.07
N ALA A 325 -16.72 11.11 -13.76
CA ALA A 325 -15.57 10.68 -12.98
C ALA A 325 -14.23 10.95 -13.70
N PRO A 326 -13.18 11.38 -12.99
CA PRO A 326 -11.83 11.49 -13.55
C PRO A 326 -11.14 10.12 -13.72
N PHE A 327 -11.85 9.02 -13.50
CA PHE A 327 -11.37 7.65 -13.57
C PHE A 327 -12.31 6.75 -14.36
N VAL A 328 -11.75 5.67 -14.89
CA VAL A 328 -12.51 4.55 -15.45
C VAL A 328 -12.88 3.61 -14.30
N LEU A 329 -14.19 3.44 -14.08
CA LEU A 329 -14.72 2.49 -13.10
C LEU A 329 -14.90 1.12 -13.76
N VAL A 330 -14.28 0.09 -13.20
CA VAL A 330 -14.35 -1.30 -13.66
C VAL A 330 -15.07 -2.11 -12.60
N ARG A 331 -16.20 -2.72 -13.00
CA ARG A 331 -17.07 -3.53 -12.14
C ARG A 331 -17.00 -5.00 -12.55
N PRO A 332 -17.38 -5.95 -11.69
CA PRO A 332 -17.55 -7.34 -12.09
C PRO A 332 -18.67 -7.45 -13.13
N GLU A 333 -18.51 -8.34 -14.11
CA GLU A 333 -19.57 -8.68 -15.04
C GLU A 333 -20.68 -9.40 -14.28
N VAL A 334 -21.94 -9.08 -14.60
CA VAL A 334 -23.08 -9.87 -14.11
C VAL A 334 -23.06 -11.17 -14.88
N ASP A 335 -22.35 -12.18 -14.38
CA ASP A 335 -22.61 -13.54 -14.81
C ASP A 335 -24.07 -13.81 -14.48
N MET A 336 -24.90 -14.02 -15.50
CA MET A 336 -26.23 -14.60 -15.35
C MET A 336 -26.03 -16.04 -14.89
N VAL A 337 -25.69 -16.23 -13.62
CA VAL A 337 -25.63 -17.55 -13.01
C VAL A 337 -27.08 -18.04 -12.92
N ASP A 338 -27.31 -19.14 -13.63
CA ASP A 338 -28.60 -19.73 -13.94
C ASP A 338 -29.51 -19.88 -12.72
N GLU A 339 -30.80 -19.60 -12.91
CA GLU A 339 -31.91 -19.86 -11.98
C GLU A 339 -32.12 -21.37 -11.68
N GLU A 340 -31.14 -22.25 -11.90
CA GLU A 340 -31.34 -23.72 -11.85
C GLU A 340 -31.19 -24.36 -10.46
N ASP A 341 -30.67 -23.66 -9.44
CA ASP A 341 -30.53 -24.23 -8.09
C ASP A 341 -31.60 -23.75 -7.07
N ALA A 342 -32.76 -23.34 -7.57
CA ALA A 342 -33.95 -23.08 -6.75
C ALA A 342 -34.97 -24.24 -6.85
N TRP A 343 -34.66 -25.37 -6.21
CA TRP A 343 -35.64 -26.41 -5.86
C TRP A 343 -35.42 -26.97 -4.46
#